data_AF-G0IZ85-F1
#
_entry.id   AF-G0IZ85-F1
#
_cell.length_a   1.000
_cell.length_b   1.000
_cell.length_c   1.000
_cell.angle_alpha   90.00
_cell.angle_beta   90.00
_cell.angle_gamma   90.00
#
_symmetry.space_group_name_H-M   'P 1'
#
loop_
_entity.id
_entity.type
_entity.pdbx_description
1 polymer ?
#
loop_
_entity_poly.entity_id
_entity_poly.type
_entity_poly.pdbx_seq_one_letter_code
_entity_poly.pdbx_strand_id
1 'polypeptide(L)'
;MNLHEKINENTILYYVESASEEYDEKIDTDKVTHYTLSFGFYDCQYFVSVSRKDIDEDNSFGCCLDGDSKLFDSFEDACENDLWGTIKTKCKEFDSWYAELCA
;
A
#
# COMPACT_ATOMS: atom_id res chain seq x y z
N MET A 1 13.38 -1.90 3.18
CA MET A 1 13.77 -0.47 3.16
C MET A 1 12.57 0.33 3.65
N ASN A 2 12.75 1.31 4.55
CA ASN A 2 11.63 2.18 4.95
C ASN A 2 11.55 3.34 3.96
N LEU A 3 10.63 3.27 3.01
CA LEU A 3 10.39 4.35 2.05
C LEU A 3 9.51 5.37 2.76
N HIS A 4 10.09 6.52 3.11
CA HIS A 4 9.39 7.64 3.73
C HIS A 4 9.21 8.72 2.67
N GLU A 5 7.98 8.88 2.16
CA GLU A 5 7.69 9.86 1.12
C GLU A 5 6.54 10.78 1.54
N LYS A 6 6.80 12.10 1.54
CA LYS A 6 5.78 13.10 1.84
C LYS A 6 4.92 13.33 0.58
N ILE A 7 3.65 12.94 0.65
CA ILE A 7 2.70 13.11 -0.45
C ILE A 7 2.16 14.54 -0.47
N ASN A 8 1.79 15.08 0.69
CA ASN A 8 1.34 16.46 0.86
C ASN A 8 1.70 16.97 2.26
N GLU A 9 1.27 18.18 2.62
CA GLU A 9 1.56 18.80 3.92
C GLU A 9 1.19 17.95 5.14
N ASN A 10 0.14 17.14 5.01
CA ASN A 10 -0.48 16.38 6.08
C ASN A 10 -0.34 14.86 5.91
N THR A 11 0.20 14.38 4.79
CA THR A 11 0.25 12.95 4.46
C THR A 11 1.68 12.49 4.17
N ILE A 12 2.15 11.53 4.96
CA ILE A 12 3.43 10.86 4.74
C ILE A 12 3.18 9.36 4.58
N LEU A 13 3.68 8.79 3.50
CA LEU A 13 3.69 7.36 3.25
C LEU A 13 4.95 6.74 3.86
N TYR A 14 4.75 5.71 4.67
CA TYR A 14 5.71 4.88 5.38
C TYR A 14 5.50 3.43 4.90
N TYR A 15 6.30 2.96 3.95
CA TYR A 15 6.14 1.60 3.42
C TYR A 15 6.70 0.53 4.37
N VAL A 16 5.93 -0.52 4.66
CA VAL A 16 6.36 -1.69 5.45
C VAL A 16 5.99 -2.96 4.69
N GLU A 17 6.99 -3.81 4.41
CA GLU A 17 6.78 -5.12 3.82
C GLU A 17 6.00 -6.02 4.78
N SER A 18 4.91 -6.65 4.33
CA SER A 18 4.37 -7.83 4.99
C SER A 18 4.09 -8.91 3.95
N ALA A 19 4.83 -10.02 4.06
CA ALA A 19 4.43 -11.26 3.43
C ALA A 19 3.31 -11.85 4.30
N SER A 20 2.05 -11.63 3.93
CA SER A 20 0.96 -12.39 4.53
C SER A 20 0.96 -13.78 3.92
N GLU A 21 1.06 -14.81 4.77
CA GLU A 21 0.78 -16.18 4.38
C GLU A 21 -0.71 -16.26 4.01
N GLU A 22 -1.04 -16.24 2.72
CA GLU A 22 -2.37 -16.69 2.30
C GLU A 22 -2.48 -18.20 2.54
N TYR A 23 -3.60 -18.63 3.12
CA TYR A 23 -3.93 -20.05 3.35
C TYR A 23 -4.30 -20.75 2.03
N ASP A 24 -3.41 -20.71 1.03
CA ASP A 24 -3.59 -21.45 -0.22
C ASP A 24 -2.31 -22.22 -0.56
N GLU A 25 -2.43 -23.54 -0.74
CA GLU A 25 -1.35 -24.55 -0.68
C GLU A 25 -0.33 -24.51 -1.83
N LYS A 26 -0.19 -23.38 -2.54
CA LYS A 26 0.75 -23.19 -3.66
C LYS A 26 1.28 -21.75 -3.73
N ILE A 27 1.91 -21.27 -2.67
CA ILE A 27 2.58 -19.96 -2.72
C ILE A 27 4.00 -20.13 -3.24
N ASP A 28 4.24 -19.54 -4.39
CA ASP A 28 5.56 -19.14 -4.87
C ASP A 28 6.06 -18.04 -3.91
N THR A 29 6.77 -18.44 -2.85
CA THR A 29 7.23 -17.55 -1.75
C THR A 29 8.15 -16.42 -2.22
N ASP A 30 8.58 -16.47 -3.48
CA ASP A 30 9.48 -15.50 -4.09
C ASP A 30 8.73 -14.28 -4.68
N LYS A 31 7.40 -14.25 -4.59
CA LYS A 31 6.56 -13.17 -5.14
C LYS A 31 5.82 -12.40 -4.04
N VAL A 32 5.97 -11.09 -4.07
CA VAL A 32 5.17 -10.17 -3.24
C VAL A 32 3.72 -10.25 -3.69
N THR A 33 2.85 -10.73 -2.79
CA THR A 33 1.40 -10.84 -3.00
C THR A 33 0.65 -9.63 -2.47
N HIS A 34 1.17 -9.00 -1.41
CA HIS A 34 0.56 -7.87 -0.72
C HIS A 34 1.59 -6.78 -0.39
N TYR A 35 1.11 -5.54 -0.37
CA TYR A 35 1.85 -4.36 0.04
C TYR A 35 1.17 -3.77 1.27
N THR A 36 1.92 -3.46 2.32
CA THR A 36 1.42 -2.70 3.47
C THR A 36 2.01 -1.29 3.46
N LEU A 37 1.14 -0.30 3.36
CA LEU A 37 1.48 1.11 3.26
C LEU A 37 1.00 1.80 4.53
N SER A 38 1.90 2.30 5.36
CA SER A 38 1.52 3.11 6.52
C SER A 38 1.41 4.57 6.12
N PHE A 39 0.38 5.26 6.57
CA PHE A 39 0.19 6.68 6.32
C PHE A 39 0.12 7.43 7.64
N GLY A 40 0.90 8.49 7.77
CA GLY A 40 0.65 9.52 8.77
C GLY A 40 -0.32 10.54 8.19
N PHE A 41 -1.48 10.74 8.81
CA PHE A 41 -2.44 11.79 8.44
C PHE A 41 -2.80 12.59 9.68
N TYR A 42 -2.29 13.83 9.76
CA TYR A 42 -2.29 14.65 10.98
C TYR A 42 -1.61 13.93 12.17
N ASP A 43 -2.31 13.76 13.29
CA ASP A 43 -1.88 13.05 14.50
C ASP A 43 -2.28 11.57 14.50
N CYS A 44 -2.85 11.08 13.38
CA CYS A 44 -3.34 9.73 13.23
C CYS A 44 -2.42 8.90 12.33
N GLN A 45 -2.32 7.60 12.62
CA GLN A 45 -1.63 6.64 11.79
C GLN A 45 -2.63 5.66 11.19
N TYR A 46 -2.47 5.40 9.90
CA TYR A 46 -3.27 4.47 9.13
C TYR A 46 -2.37 3.46 8.45
N PHE A 47 -2.94 2.31 8.10
CA PHE A 47 -2.31 1.27 7.31
C PHE A 47 -3.25 0.88 6.18
N VAL A 48 -2.70 0.76 4.99
CA VAL A 48 -3.41 0.37 3.77
C VAL A 48 -2.75 -0.89 3.25
N SER A 49 -3.50 -1.98 3.23
CA SER A 49 -3.06 -3.24 2.64
C SER A 49 -3.63 -3.35 1.23
N VAL A 50 -2.75 -3.53 0.25
CA VAL A 50 -3.11 -3.61 -1.17
C VAL A 50 -2.63 -4.94 -1.71
N SER A 51 -3.53 -5.71 -2.33
CA SER A 51 -3.10 -6.93 -3.03
C SER A 51 -2.55 -6.59 -4.40
N ARG A 52 -1.64 -7.42 -4.90
CA ARG A 52 -1.09 -7.26 -6.25
C ARG A 52 -2.16 -7.39 -7.34
N LYS A 53 -3.17 -8.21 -7.09
CA LYS A 53 -4.33 -8.37 -7.96
C LYS A 53 -5.06 -7.02 -8.16
N ASP A 54 -5.23 -6.24 -7.09
CA ASP A 54 -5.93 -4.94 -7.16
C ASP A 54 -5.13 -3.87 -7.91
N ILE A 55 -3.80 -3.99 -7.93
CA ILE A 55 -2.91 -3.13 -8.71
C ILE A 55 -3.00 -3.46 -10.20
N ASP A 56 -3.10 -4.74 -10.54
CA ASP A 56 -3.06 -5.25 -11.92
C ASP A 56 -4.42 -5.20 -12.63
N GLU A 57 -5.52 -5.42 -11.91
CA GLU A 57 -6.85 -5.49 -12.53
C GLU A 57 -7.46 -4.12 -12.91
N ASP A 58 -6.76 -3.01 -12.64
CA ASP A 58 -7.24 -1.62 -12.80
C ASP A 58 -8.68 -1.35 -12.34
N ASN A 59 -9.19 -2.22 -11.47
CA ASN A 59 -10.51 -2.15 -10.89
C ASN A 59 -10.53 -1.17 -9.71
N SER A 60 -11.74 -0.91 -9.22
CA SER A 60 -12.09 -0.04 -8.10
C SER A 60 -11.16 -0.20 -6.89
N PHE A 61 -11.12 0.82 -6.03
CA PHE A 61 -10.39 0.84 -4.78
C PHE A 61 -10.60 -0.46 -3.97
N GLY A 62 -9.58 -1.32 -3.98
CA GLY A 62 -9.56 -2.63 -3.36
C GLY A 62 -8.45 -2.70 -2.33
N CYS A 63 -8.58 -1.94 -1.25
CA CYS A 63 -7.60 -1.99 -0.17
C CYS A 63 -8.28 -2.24 1.17
N CYS A 64 -7.54 -2.86 2.09
CA CYS A 64 -7.95 -2.96 3.48
C CYS A 64 -7.28 -1.85 4.27
N LEU A 65 -8.10 -0.93 4.78
CA LEU A 65 -7.68 0.17 5.64
C LEU A 65 -7.79 -0.25 7.12
N ASP A 66 -6.74 0.05 7.88
CA ASP A 66 -6.71 -0.06 9.34
C ASP A 66 -6.26 1.28 9.94
N GLY A 67 -6.87 1.68 11.04
CA GLY A 67 -6.59 2.94 11.74
C GLY A 67 -7.78 3.39 12.57
N ASP A 68 -7.54 3.76 13.83
CA ASP A 68 -8.60 4.17 14.76
C ASP A 68 -8.64 5.70 14.87
N SER A 69 -9.61 6.32 14.19
CA SER A 69 -9.73 7.78 14.15
C SER A 69 -11.06 8.28 13.62
N LYS A 70 -11.48 9.45 14.11
CA LYS A 70 -12.63 10.24 13.59
C LYS A 70 -12.48 10.69 12.13
N LEU A 71 -11.27 10.59 11.57
CA LEU A 71 -10.94 10.99 10.19
C LEU A 71 -10.87 9.78 9.24
N PHE A 72 -11.24 8.57 9.69
CA PHE A 72 -11.18 7.35 8.88
C PHE A 72 -11.90 7.51 7.54
N ASP A 73 -13.17 7.91 7.54
CA ASP A 73 -13.96 8.10 6.32
C ASP A 73 -13.32 9.11 5.35
N SER A 74 -12.74 10.19 5.89
CA SER A 74 -12.05 11.20 5.07
C SER A 74 -10.74 10.69 4.49
N PHE A 75 -10.05 9.81 5.22
CA PHE A 75 -8.82 9.19 4.74
C PHE A 75 -9.12 8.11 3.70
N GLU A 76 -10.17 7.30 3.91
CA GLU A 76 -10.66 6.34 2.92
C GLU A 76 -11.04 7.03 1.60
N ASP A 77 -11.81 8.13 1.67
CA ASP A 77 -12.20 8.93 0.50
C ASP A 77 -11.00 9.52 -0.25
N ALA A 78 -10.01 10.04 0.49
CA ALA A 78 -8.76 10.52 -0.10
C ALA A 78 -7.96 9.39 -0.75
N CYS A 79 -7.94 8.20 -0.13
CA CYS A 79 -7.28 7.04 -0.69
C CYS A 79 -7.91 6.58 -2.01
N GLU A 80 -9.24 6.57 -2.10
CA GLU A 80 -9.98 6.18 -3.29
C GLU A 80 -9.85 7.20 -4.43
N ASN A 81 -10.07 8.48 -4.14
CA ASN A 81 -10.22 9.50 -5.18
C ASN A 81 -8.92 10.19 -5.57
N ASP A 82 -8.01 10.40 -4.63
CA ASP A 82 -6.81 11.23 -4.83
C ASP A 82 -5.51 10.42 -4.83
N LEU A 83 -5.39 9.43 -3.94
CA LEU A 83 -4.12 8.74 -3.70
C LEU A 83 -3.98 7.41 -4.42
N TRP A 84 -5.06 6.81 -4.92
CA TRP A 84 -5.03 5.46 -5.48
C TRP A 84 -4.03 5.32 -6.64
N GLY A 85 -4.00 6.30 -7.55
CA GLY A 85 -3.02 6.33 -8.64
C GLY A 85 -1.57 6.39 -8.16
N THR A 86 -1.30 7.18 -7.11
CA THR A 86 0.03 7.25 -6.48
C THR A 86 0.40 5.94 -5.80
N ILE A 87 -0.54 5.33 -5.07
CA ILE A 87 -0.35 4.04 -4.40
C ILE A 87 0.04 2.97 -5.42
N LYS A 88 -0.73 2.81 -6.51
CA LYS A 88 -0.40 1.85 -7.58
C LYS A 88 0.99 2.10 -8.18
N THR A 89 1.32 3.36 -8.45
CA THR A 89 2.61 3.75 -9.04
C THR A 89 3.75 3.32 -8.12
N LYS A 90 3.64 3.61 -6.82
CA LYS A 90 4.68 3.28 -5.83
C LYS A 90 4.87 1.79 -5.64
N CYS A 91 3.79 1.00 -5.65
CA CYS A 91 3.91 -0.46 -5.61
C CYS A 91 4.61 -1.02 -6.86
N LYS A 92 4.35 -0.47 -8.06
CA LYS A 92 5.04 -0.89 -9.30
C LYS A 92 6.50 -0.45 -9.37
N GLU A 93 6.83 0.74 -8.84
CA GLU A 93 8.22 1.20 -8.69
C GLU A 93 9.01 0.23 -7.80
N PHE A 94 8.41 -0.25 -6.71
CA PHE A 94 9.02 -1.26 -5.86
C PHE A 94 9.30 -2.56 -6.62
N ASP A 95 8.37 -3.04 -7.42
CA ASP A 95 8.57 -4.27 -8.21
C ASP A 95 9.76 -4.16 -9.16
N SER A 96 9.90 -2.99 -9.78
CA SER A 96 11.00 -2.71 -10.72
C SER A 96 12.33 -2.71 -9.98
N TRP A 97 12.39 -2.04 -8.82
CA TRP A 97 13.57 -2.02 -7.96
C TRP A 97 13.93 -3.41 -7.41
N TYR A 98 12.95 -4.19 -6.95
CA TYR A 98 13.19 -5.52 -6.40
C TYR A 98 13.73 -6.47 -7.47
N ALA A 99 13.17 -6.40 -8.69
CA ALA A 99 13.68 -7.15 -9.82
C ALA A 99 15.13 -6.76 -10.16
N GLU A 100 15.50 -5.49 -10.08
CA GLU A 100 16.88 -5.02 -10.25
C GLU A 100 17.83 -5.48 -9.14
N LEU A 101 17.36 -5.55 -7.88
CA LEU A 101 18.16 -6.01 -6.74
C LEU A 101 18.45 -7.52 -6.83
N CYS A 102 17.50 -8.28 -7.37
CA CYS A 102 17.59 -9.74 -7.48
C CYS A 102 18.18 -10.25 -8.81
N ALA A 103 18.51 -9.35 -9.75
CA ALA A 103 19.14 -9.67 -11.05
C ALA A 103 20.67 -9.78 -10.95
#